data_AF-A0A6B8TY23-F1
#
_entry.id   AF-A0A6B8TY23-F1
#
_cell.length_a   1.000
_cell.length_b   1.000
_cell.length_c   1.000
_cell.angle_alpha   90.00
_cell.angle_beta   90.00
_cell.angle_gamma   90.00
#
_symmetry.space_group_name_H-M   'P 1'
#
loop_
_entity.id
_entity.type
_entity.pdbx_description
1 polymer ?
#
loop_
_entity_poly.entity_id
_entity_poly.type
_entity_poly.pdbx_seq_one_letter_code
_entity_poly.pdbx_strand_id
1 'polypeptide(L)'
;MELSNDAVLKIEQALSIPRLSKYENFYKDKGEPYEKSDVLMLYERNLIISNKFFYLLNYFEVVLRNAVVQAIEISFRCNETNSWHENEAFIRSLSRRGRYSPKSMFDSAKEKFPDSPSKMIPELKFVFWQKMLMANYEER
;
A
#
# COMPACT_ATOMS: atom_id res chain seq x y z
N MET A 1 -19.42 1.78 -24.38
CA MET A 1 -18.53 1.48 -25.51
C MET A 1 -19.03 0.17 -26.09
N GLU A 2 -19.53 0.14 -27.31
CA GLU A 2 -19.91 -1.14 -27.93
C GLU A 2 -18.66 -1.78 -28.51
N LEU A 3 -18.21 -2.87 -27.90
CA LEU A 3 -17.07 -3.66 -28.36
C LEU A 3 -17.57 -4.76 -29.30
N SER A 4 -16.80 -5.09 -30.33
CA SER A 4 -17.10 -6.26 -31.16
C SER A 4 -16.91 -7.56 -30.37
N ASN A 5 -17.65 -8.61 -30.73
CA ASN A 5 -17.54 -9.92 -30.08
C ASN A 5 -16.11 -10.50 -30.13
N ASP A 6 -15.35 -10.25 -31.21
CA ASP A 6 -13.94 -10.62 -31.32
C ASP A 6 -13.06 -9.89 -30.30
N ALA A 7 -13.30 -8.58 -30.10
CA ALA A 7 -12.57 -7.79 -29.11
C ALA A 7 -12.86 -8.27 -27.69
N VAL A 8 -14.12 -8.60 -27.37
CA VAL A 8 -14.53 -9.14 -26.07
C VAL A 8 -13.78 -10.44 -25.74
N LEU A 9 -13.70 -11.37 -26.70
CA LEU A 9 -12.98 -12.65 -26.50
C LEU A 9 -11.48 -12.46 -26.29
N LYS A 10 -10.85 -11.53 -27.03
CA LYS A 10 -9.42 -11.21 -26.86
C LYS A 10 -9.13 -10.60 -25.49
N ILE A 11 -10.00 -9.72 -25.00
CA ILE A 11 -9.87 -9.10 -23.68
C ILE A 11 -9.99 -10.15 -22.57
N GLU A 12 -10.94 -11.09 -22.69
CA GLU A 12 -11.12 -12.18 -21.72
C GLU A 12 -9.89 -13.08 -21.62
N GLN A 13 -9.29 -13.44 -22.77
CA GLN A 13 -8.05 -14.21 -22.81
C GLN A 13 -6.89 -13.47 -22.14
N ALA A 14 -6.81 -12.15 -22.29
CA ALA A 14 -5.76 -11.33 -21.69
C ALA A 14 -5.94 -11.10 -20.18
N LEU A 15 -7.17 -10.89 -19.70
CA LEU A 15 -7.47 -10.58 -18.29
C LEU A 15 -7.45 -11.79 -17.36
N SER A 16 -7.36 -13.00 -17.90
CA SER A 16 -7.44 -14.29 -17.22
C SER A 16 -8.82 -14.65 -16.67
N ILE A 17 -9.15 -15.95 -16.76
CA ILE A 17 -10.42 -16.52 -16.29
C ILE A 17 -10.69 -16.22 -14.80
N PRO A 18 -9.72 -16.36 -13.87
CA PRO A 18 -9.98 -16.09 -12.45
C PRO A 18 -10.36 -14.63 -12.15
N ARG A 19 -9.92 -13.67 -12.99
CA ARG A 19 -10.24 -12.25 -12.82
C ARG A 19 -11.70 -11.98 -13.17
N LEU A 20 -12.19 -12.58 -14.26
CA LEU A 20 -13.54 -12.36 -14.78
C LEU A 20 -14.60 -13.28 -14.17
N SER A 21 -14.22 -14.46 -13.68
CA SER A 21 -15.15 -15.41 -13.06
C SER A 21 -15.94 -14.82 -11.89
N LYS A 22 -15.34 -13.92 -11.11
CA LYS A 22 -16.03 -13.19 -10.03
C LYS A 22 -17.23 -12.37 -10.54
N TYR A 23 -17.11 -11.80 -11.73
CA TYR A 23 -18.12 -10.96 -12.36
C TYR A 23 -19.17 -11.80 -13.07
N GLU A 24 -18.78 -12.92 -13.69
CA GLU A 24 -19.74 -13.89 -14.20
C GLU A 24 -20.61 -14.49 -13.08
N ASN A 25 -19.99 -14.85 -11.96
CA ASN A 25 -20.70 -15.43 -10.82
C ASN A 25 -21.74 -14.45 -10.26
N PHE A 26 -21.49 -13.14 -10.29
CA PHE A 26 -22.49 -12.15 -9.90
C PHE A 26 -23.80 -12.27 -10.70
N TYR A 27 -23.73 -12.50 -12.02
CA TYR A 27 -24.93 -12.70 -12.84
C TYR A 27 -25.53 -14.09 -12.65
N LYS A 28 -24.69 -15.14 -12.57
CA LYS A 28 -25.12 -16.53 -12.32
C LYS A 28 -25.88 -16.65 -10.99
N ASP A 29 -25.36 -16.05 -9.92
CA ASP A 29 -25.95 -16.09 -8.58
C ASP A 29 -27.29 -15.35 -8.51
N LYS A 30 -27.49 -14.36 -9.38
CA LYS A 30 -28.76 -13.63 -9.52
C LYS A 30 -29.78 -14.34 -10.41
N GLY A 31 -29.37 -15.35 -11.17
CA GLY A 31 -30.20 -15.99 -12.19
C GLY A 31 -30.59 -15.06 -13.34
N GLU A 32 -29.85 -13.96 -13.54
CA GLU A 32 -30.11 -13.00 -14.62
C GLU A 32 -29.41 -13.46 -15.90
N PRO A 33 -30.07 -13.42 -17.08
CA PRO A 33 -29.38 -13.64 -18.35
C PRO A 33 -28.37 -12.52 -18.56
N TYR A 34 -27.18 -12.87 -19.06
CA TYR A 34 -26.10 -11.92 -19.29
C TYR A 34 -25.29 -12.29 -20.53
N GLU A 35 -24.72 -11.30 -21.19
CA GLU A 35 -23.74 -11.47 -22.24
C GLU A 35 -22.31 -11.24 -21.71
N LYS A 36 -21.29 -11.68 -22.46
CA LYS A 36 -19.89 -11.44 -22.09
C LYS A 36 -19.55 -9.94 -22.02
N SER A 37 -20.22 -9.12 -22.82
CA SER A 37 -20.13 -7.66 -22.81
C SER A 37 -20.57 -7.07 -21.46
N ASP A 38 -21.63 -7.59 -20.84
CA ASP A 38 -22.13 -7.17 -19.53
C ASP A 38 -21.10 -7.41 -18.41
N VAL A 39 -20.45 -8.59 -18.45
CA VAL A 39 -19.39 -8.97 -17.51
C VAL A 39 -18.21 -8.01 -17.59
N LEU A 40 -17.77 -7.67 -18.81
CA LEU A 40 -16.70 -6.69 -19.03
C LEU A 40 -17.10 -5.28 -18.58
N MET A 41 -18.34 -4.87 -18.82
CA MET A 41 -18.85 -3.58 -18.36
C MET A 41 -18.87 -3.51 -16.83
N LEU A 42 -19.25 -4.59 -16.14
CA LEU A 42 -19.21 -4.64 -14.67
C LEU A 42 -17.76 -4.61 -14.14
N TYR A 43 -16.83 -5.30 -14.83
CA TYR A 43 -15.41 -5.20 -14.55
C TYR A 43 -14.89 -3.77 -14.68
N GLU A 44 -15.21 -3.10 -15.78
CA GLU A 44 -14.82 -1.70 -16.05
C GLU A 44 -15.39 -0.74 -14.99
N ARG A 45 -16.66 -0.90 -14.60
CA ARG A 45 -17.25 -0.09 -13.52
C ARG A 45 -16.48 -0.22 -12.22
N ASN A 46 -16.10 -1.43 -11.84
CA ASN A 46 -15.26 -1.66 -10.65
C ASN A 46 -13.86 -1.06 -10.80
N LEU A 47 -13.29 -1.06 -12.01
CA LEU A 47 -12.03 -0.36 -12.27
C LEU A 47 -12.18 1.16 -12.10
N ILE A 48 -13.25 1.76 -12.61
CA ILE A 48 -13.50 3.21 -12.46
C ILE A 48 -13.62 3.58 -10.98
N ILE A 49 -14.36 2.78 -10.20
CA ILE A 49 -14.48 2.98 -8.74
C ILE A 49 -13.11 2.84 -8.07
N SER A 50 -12.37 1.77 -8.39
CA SER A 50 -11.02 1.55 -7.86
C SER A 50 -10.08 2.71 -8.22
N ASN A 51 -10.19 3.25 -9.43
CA ASN A 51 -9.42 4.41 -9.91
C ASN A 51 -9.66 5.64 -9.02
N LYS A 52 -10.90 5.87 -8.55
CA LYS A 52 -11.20 6.95 -7.61
C LYS A 52 -10.57 6.73 -6.23
N PHE A 53 -10.22 5.52 -5.83
CA PHE A 53 -9.52 5.32 -4.56
C PHE A 53 -8.01 5.59 -4.66
N PHE A 54 -7.40 5.60 -5.85
CA PHE A 54 -5.94 5.78 -5.95
C PHE A 54 -5.46 7.11 -5.38
N TYR A 55 -6.12 8.23 -5.68
CA TYR A 55 -5.69 9.51 -5.13
C TYR A 55 -5.83 9.53 -3.60
N LEU A 56 -6.94 9.00 -3.07
CA LEU A 56 -7.18 8.89 -1.62
C LEU A 56 -6.09 8.05 -0.94
N LEU A 57 -5.72 6.91 -1.53
CA LEU A 57 -4.65 6.05 -1.02
C LEU A 57 -3.30 6.75 -1.03
N ASN A 58 -2.97 7.49 -2.10
CA ASN A 58 -1.72 8.26 -2.17
C ASN A 58 -1.65 9.34 -1.07
N TYR A 59 -2.72 10.12 -0.87
CA TYR A 59 -2.78 11.11 0.21
C TYR A 59 -2.70 10.45 1.59
N PHE A 60 -3.48 9.39 1.80
CA PHE A 60 -3.47 8.63 3.05
C PHE A 60 -2.07 8.13 3.37
N GLU A 61 -1.36 7.58 2.39
CA GLU A 61 -0.01 7.06 2.56
C GLU A 61 0.98 8.14 2.98
N VAL A 62 0.97 9.31 2.34
CA VAL A 62 1.84 10.44 2.71
C VAL A 62 1.52 10.93 4.12
N VAL A 63 0.24 11.15 4.42
CA VAL A 63 -0.21 11.65 5.72
C VAL A 63 0.13 10.66 6.82
N LEU A 64 -0.10 9.37 6.62
CA LEU A 64 0.19 8.31 7.58
C LEU A 64 1.69 8.27 7.91
N ARG A 65 2.55 8.25 6.88
CA ARG A 65 4.00 8.20 7.08
C ARG A 65 4.50 9.41 7.86
N ASN A 66 4.01 10.61 7.51
CA ASN A 66 4.37 11.84 8.23
C ASN A 66 3.87 11.83 9.68
N ALA A 67 2.64 11.35 9.92
CA ALA A 67 2.08 11.25 11.26
C ALA A 67 2.87 10.26 12.14
N VAL A 68 3.30 9.13 11.57
CA VAL A 68 4.16 8.17 12.29
C VAL A 68 5.52 8.79 12.64
N VAL A 69 6.13 9.55 11.73
CA VAL A 69 7.39 10.27 12.03
C VAL A 69 7.19 11.25 13.17
N GLN A 70 6.12 12.06 13.15
CA GLN A 70 5.80 12.98 14.24
C GLN A 70 5.62 12.24 15.58
N ALA A 71 4.92 11.11 15.57
CA ALA A 71 4.74 10.29 16.77
C ALA A 71 6.07 9.73 17.30
N ILE A 72 6.99 9.31 16.42
CA ILE A 72 8.35 8.89 16.80
C ILE A 72 9.13 10.06 17.40
N GLU A 73 9.10 11.23 16.76
CA GLU A 73 9.79 12.43 17.23
C GLU A 73 9.34 12.83 18.64
N ILE A 74 8.03 12.80 18.89
CA ILE A 74 7.44 13.03 20.22
C ILE A 74 7.89 11.96 21.22
N SER A 75 7.74 10.68 20.87
CA SER A 75 8.00 9.55 21.78
C SER A 75 9.47 9.48 22.22
N PHE A 76 10.40 9.79 21.32
CA PHE A 76 11.83 9.73 21.57
C PHE A 76 12.47 11.10 21.88
N ARG A 77 11.64 12.13 22.13
CA ARG A 77 12.07 13.49 22.48
C ARG A 77 13.11 14.06 21.50
N CYS A 78 12.84 13.88 20.21
CA CYS A 78 13.68 14.40 19.15
C CYS A 78 13.64 15.94 19.12
N ASN A 79 14.70 16.53 18.60
CA ASN A 79 14.85 17.99 18.46
C ASN A 79 15.71 18.31 17.23
N GLU A 80 16.03 19.60 17.03
CA GLU A 80 16.80 20.08 15.89
C GLU A 80 18.20 19.44 15.75
N THR A 81 18.82 19.03 16.86
CA THR A 81 20.16 18.41 16.88
C THR A 81 20.12 16.89 17.07
N ASN A 82 18.94 16.31 17.25
CA ASN A 82 18.70 14.89 17.41
C ASN A 82 17.41 14.50 16.69
N SER A 83 17.47 14.48 15.36
CA SER A 83 16.36 14.08 14.53
C SER A 83 16.07 12.58 14.68
N TRP A 84 14.82 12.16 14.43
CA TRP A 84 14.38 10.76 14.58
C TRP A 84 15.30 9.75 13.88
N HIS A 85 15.87 10.11 12.73
CA HIS A 85 16.73 9.25 11.94
C HIS A 85 18.17 9.08 12.49
N GLU A 86 18.52 9.81 13.55
CA GLU A 86 19.81 9.73 14.26
C GLU A 86 19.63 9.34 15.73
N ASN A 87 18.39 9.35 16.21
CA ASN A 87 18.07 9.02 17.59
C ASN A 87 18.39 7.56 17.91
N GLU A 88 19.46 7.31 18.67
CA GLU A 88 19.92 5.97 19.00
C GLU A 88 18.90 5.13 19.78
N ALA A 89 18.05 5.76 20.61
CA ALA A 89 17.03 5.06 21.36
C ALA A 89 15.95 4.52 20.42
N PHE A 90 15.50 5.34 19.47
CA PHE A 90 14.60 4.89 18.41
C PHE A 90 15.23 3.77 17.58
N ILE A 91 16.45 3.97 17.08
CA ILE A 91 17.14 3.00 16.22
C ILE A 91 17.34 1.65 16.92
N ARG A 92 17.65 1.67 18.23
CA ARG A 92 17.76 0.44 19.05
C ARG A 92 16.41 -0.24 19.30
N SER A 93 15.32 0.53 19.33
CA SER A 93 13.97 -0.03 19.52
C SER A 93 13.50 -0.87 18.32
N LEU A 94 14.06 -0.63 17.13
CA LEU A 94 13.65 -1.31 15.90
C LEU A 94 13.94 -2.82 15.94
N SER A 95 12.90 -3.63 15.71
CA SER A 95 13.03 -5.09 15.64
C SER A 95 13.94 -5.52 14.49
N ARG A 96 14.82 -6.49 14.77
CA ARG A 96 15.68 -7.16 13.78
C ARG A 96 15.06 -8.45 13.22
N ARG A 97 13.85 -8.83 13.67
CA ARG A 97 13.23 -10.12 13.34
C ARG A 97 12.45 -10.07 12.02
N GLY A 98 12.49 -11.18 11.28
CA GLY A 98 11.71 -11.43 10.06
C GLY A 98 12.34 -10.93 8.77
N ARG A 99 11.80 -11.40 7.63
CA ARG A 99 12.30 -11.13 6.26
C ARG A 99 12.32 -9.63 5.90
N TYR A 100 11.40 -8.86 6.46
CA TYR A 100 11.32 -7.40 6.33
C TYR A 100 11.48 -6.76 7.71
N SER A 101 12.65 -6.90 8.32
CA SER A 101 12.90 -6.34 9.65
C SER A 101 12.93 -4.81 9.57
N PRO A 102 12.24 -4.09 10.48
CA PRO A 102 12.28 -2.63 10.52
C PRO A 102 13.70 -2.06 10.57
N LYS A 103 14.60 -2.70 11.33
CA LYS A 103 16.00 -2.26 11.44
C LYS A 103 16.73 -2.33 10.10
N SER A 104 16.64 -3.45 9.37
CA SER A 104 17.32 -3.59 8.07
C SER A 104 16.78 -2.59 7.06
N MET A 105 15.47 -2.37 7.02
CA MET A 105 14.88 -1.39 6.11
C MET A 105 15.30 0.04 6.44
N PHE A 106 15.35 0.38 7.72
CA PHE A 106 15.82 1.67 8.20
C PHE A 106 17.29 1.89 7.83
N ASP A 107 18.15 0.91 8.08
CA ASP A 107 19.58 1.00 7.78
C ASP A 107 19.84 1.20 6.30
N SER A 108 19.15 0.44 5.42
CA SER A 108 19.27 0.63 3.97
C SER A 108 18.80 2.02 3.52
N ALA A 109 17.76 2.57 4.13
CA ALA A 109 17.29 3.93 3.81
C ALA A 109 18.28 5.00 4.31
N LYS A 110 18.83 4.85 5.52
CA LYS A 110 19.82 5.77 6.11
C LYS A 110 21.14 5.71 5.35
N GLU A 111 21.58 4.54 4.89
CA GLU A 111 22.76 4.40 4.04
C GLU A 111 22.61 5.19 2.73
N LYS A 112 21.42 5.14 2.12
CA LYS A 112 21.13 5.85 0.86
C LYS A 112 20.94 7.36 1.06
N PHE A 113 20.41 7.77 2.21
CA PHE A 113 20.05 9.15 2.52
C PHE A 113 20.48 9.55 3.95
N PRO A 114 21.80 9.62 4.23
CA PRO A 114 22.31 9.85 5.58
C PRO A 114 21.83 11.16 6.17
N ASP A 115 21.90 12.26 5.42
CA ASP A 115 21.58 13.61 5.92
C ASP A 115 20.22 14.13 5.41
N SER A 116 19.33 13.23 4.98
CA SER A 116 18.07 13.60 4.34
C SER A 116 16.90 12.77 4.87
N PRO A 117 16.45 13.01 6.11
CA PRO A 117 15.34 12.27 6.72
C PRO A 117 14.06 12.34 5.89
N SER A 118 13.80 13.47 5.24
CA SER A 118 12.64 13.65 4.35
C SER A 118 12.67 12.72 3.12
N LYS A 119 13.85 12.30 2.65
CA LYS A 119 14.01 11.33 1.56
C LYS A 119 13.93 9.89 2.06
N MET A 120 14.22 9.63 3.33
CA MET A 120 14.05 8.31 3.94
C MET A 120 12.56 7.92 4.05
N ILE A 121 11.68 8.90 4.33
CA ILE A 121 10.23 8.65 4.49
C ILE A 121 9.60 7.94 3.27
N PRO A 122 9.78 8.42 2.03
CA PRO A 122 9.25 7.71 0.85
C PRO A 122 9.99 6.39 0.56
N GLU A 123 11.29 6.28 0.88
CA GLU A 123 12.11 5.09 0.62
C GLU A 123 11.70 3.87 1.47
N LEU A 124 11.28 4.11 2.71
CA LEU A 124 10.81 3.06 3.60
C LEU A 124 9.53 2.42 3.05
N LYS A 125 9.56 1.10 2.80
CA LYS A 125 8.40 0.34 2.28
C LYS A 125 7.23 0.41 3.25
N PHE A 126 6.00 0.33 2.74
CA PHE A 126 4.76 0.43 3.54
C PHE A 126 4.73 -0.50 4.77
N VAL A 127 5.29 -1.71 4.67
CA VAL A 127 5.38 -2.67 5.78
C VAL A 127 6.18 -2.15 6.99
N PHE A 128 7.15 -1.24 6.80
CA PHE A 128 7.85 -0.58 7.91
C PHE A 128 6.87 0.26 8.73
N TRP A 129 6.10 1.11 8.06
CA TRP A 129 5.12 2.00 8.67
C TRP A 129 4.00 1.22 9.36
N GLN A 130 3.51 0.13 8.75
CA GLN A 130 2.57 -0.78 9.40
C GLN A 130 3.12 -1.35 10.71
N LYS A 131 4.40 -1.72 10.75
CA LYS A 131 5.04 -2.25 11.96
C LYS A 131 5.23 -1.22 13.06
N MET A 132 5.34 0.07 12.73
CA MET A 132 5.36 1.15 13.73
C MET A 132 4.01 1.35 14.41
N LEU A 133 2.91 0.93 13.77
CA LEU A 133 1.54 1.04 14.29
C LEU A 133 1.07 -0.22 15.04
N MET A 134 1.82 -1.32 14.96
CA MET A 134 1.43 -2.58 15.61
C MET A 134 1.85 -2.58 17.09
N ALA A 135 0.95 -3.08 17.95
CA ALA A 135 1.04 -3.11 19.42
C ALA A 135 2.28 -3.85 20.01
N ASN A 136 3.17 -4.38 19.17
CA ASN A 136 4.45 -4.95 19.61
C ASN A 136 5.42 -3.90 20.18
N TYR A 137 5.01 -2.61 20.18
CA TYR A 137 5.66 -1.52 20.92
C TYR A 137 4.95 -1.14 22.23
N GLU A 138 3.75 -1.64 22.53
CA GLU A 138 3.02 -1.39 23.78
C GLU A 138 3.33 -2.42 24.88
N GLU A 139 3.75 -3.64 24.53
CA GLU A 139 4.16 -4.69 25.50
C GLU A 139 5.65 -4.63 25.91
N ARG A 140 6.29 -3.45 25.88
CA ARG A 140 7.71 -3.29 26.23
C ARG A 140 7.96 -2.17 27.21
#